data_AF-A0A6V7RA35-F1
#
_entry.id   AF-A0A6V7RA35-F1
#
_cell.length_a   1.000
_cell.length_b   1.000
_cell.length_c   1.000
_cell.angle_alpha   90.00
_cell.angle_beta   90.00
_cell.angle_gamma   90.00
#
_symmetry.space_group_name_H-M   'P 1'
#
loop_
_entity.id
_entity.type
_entity.pdbx_description
1 polymer ?
#
loop_
_entity_poly.entity_id
_entity_poly.type
_entity_poly.pdbx_seq_one_letter_code
_entity_poly.pdbx_strand_id
1 'polypeptide(L)'
;MTDQQILTVVFTSIGLFLILISLGIYIFGVAVKKRNCTSETTGIVVDKVRGSNNALYPVIEYTVNSTVYRRKKNVIAHGSVNNGYPMGYELSVLYDPGKPKRCLIGGTKVQTVAAFIPAMIGTVFFAAGIIILLF
;
A
#
# COMPACT_ATOMS: atom_id res chain seq x y z
N MET A 1 2.39 42.99 -5.82
CA MET A 1 2.37 41.60 -6.32
C MET A 1 1.41 41.60 -7.51
N THR A 2 1.86 41.21 -8.70
CA THR A 2 0.99 41.17 -9.87
C THR A 2 0.06 39.96 -9.80
N ASP A 3 -1.11 40.01 -10.43
CA ASP A 3 -2.08 38.89 -10.43
C ASP A 3 -1.45 37.57 -10.92
N GLN A 4 -0.52 37.67 -11.87
CA GLN A 4 0.28 36.57 -12.37
C GLN A 4 1.22 35.97 -11.30
N GLN A 5 1.88 36.80 -10.48
CA GLN A 5 2.70 36.31 -9.36
C GLN A 5 1.86 35.59 -8.31
N ILE A 6 0.64 36.07 -8.03
CA ILE A 6 -0.28 35.42 -7.08
C ILE A 6 -0.70 34.04 -7.62
N LEU A 7 -1.10 33.97 -8.89
CA LEU A 7 -1.46 32.72 -9.56
C LEU A 7 -0.31 31.72 -9.53
N THR A 8 0.89 32.13 -9.90
CA THR A 8 2.08 31.27 -9.88
C THR A 8 2.33 30.68 -8.50
N VAL A 9 2.33 31.51 -7.45
CA VAL A 9 2.57 31.05 -6.07
C VAL A 9 1.49 30.06 -5.62
N VAL A 10 0.22 30.33 -5.94
CA VAL A 10 -0.89 29.44 -5.58
C VAL A 10 -0.77 28.08 -6.29
N PHE A 11 -0.60 28.06 -7.60
CA PHE A 11 -0.54 26.81 -8.38
C PHE A 11 0.70 25.97 -8.04
N THR A 12 1.86 26.60 -7.91
CA THR A 12 3.11 25.89 -7.56
C THR A 12 3.08 25.34 -6.13
N SER A 13 2.59 26.11 -5.15
CA SER A 13 2.51 25.65 -3.75
C SER A 13 1.55 24.49 -3.57
N ILE A 14 0.36 24.55 -4.19
CA ILE A 14 -0.63 23.46 -4.15
C ILE A 14 -0.09 22.21 -4.84
N GLY A 15 0.52 22.37 -6.04
CA GLY A 15 1.11 21.25 -6.77
C GLY A 15 2.22 20.56 -5.97
N LEU A 16 3.14 21.34 -5.40
CA LEU A 16 4.23 20.84 -4.57
C LEU A 16 3.71 20.11 -3.33
N PHE A 17 2.70 20.68 -2.65
CA PHE A 17 2.10 20.08 -1.46
C PHE A 17 1.49 18.71 -1.75
N LEU A 18 0.75 18.56 -2.86
CA LEU A 18 0.17 17.28 -3.28
C LEU A 18 1.24 16.23 -3.60
N ILE A 19 2.34 16.63 -4.24
CA ILE A 19 3.48 15.75 -4.54
C ILE A 19 4.13 15.27 -3.25
N LEU A 20 4.35 16.15 -2.27
CA LEU A 20 4.95 15.78 -0.98
C LEU A 20 4.07 14.82 -0.18
N ILE A 21 2.74 15.03 -0.17
CA ILE A 21 1.80 14.10 0.46
C ILE A 21 1.86 12.72 -0.22
N SER A 22 1.84 12.69 -1.55
CA SER A 22 1.95 11.45 -2.31
C SER A 22 3.24 10.68 -1.95
N LEU A 23 4.36 11.40 -1.89
CA LEU A 23 5.65 10.81 -1.53
C LEU A 23 5.63 10.26 -0.10
N GLY A 24 5.02 10.98 0.85
CA GLY A 24 4.83 10.51 2.22
C GLY A 24 4.02 9.21 2.28
N ILE A 25 2.88 9.15 1.58
CA ILE A 25 2.04 7.94 1.50
C ILE A 25 2.83 6.78 0.87
N TYR A 26 3.61 7.04 -0.18
CA TYR A 26 4.43 6.02 -0.82
C TYR A 26 5.52 5.49 0.12
N ILE A 27 6.27 6.38 0.77
CA ILE A 27 7.35 5.99 1.68
C ILE A 27 6.78 5.24 2.90
N PHE A 28 5.83 5.82 3.63
CA PHE A 28 5.29 5.20 4.84
C PHE A 28 4.41 3.97 4.54
N GLY A 29 3.58 4.04 3.51
CA GLY A 29 2.59 3.02 3.20
C GLY A 29 3.19 1.82 2.47
N VAL A 30 4.06 2.06 1.49
CA VAL A 30 4.62 1.03 0.62
C VAL A 30 6.07 0.72 1.01
N ALA A 31 6.94 1.73 1.02
CA ALA A 31 8.38 1.49 1.18
C ALA A 31 8.75 0.99 2.58
N VAL A 32 8.25 1.62 3.65
CA VAL A 32 8.48 1.21 5.05
C VAL A 32 7.86 -0.16 5.32
N LYS A 33 6.67 -0.41 4.80
CA LYS A 33 5.98 -1.70 4.98
C LYS A 33 6.76 -2.82 4.28
N LYS A 34 7.25 -2.57 3.07
CA LYS A 34 8.12 -3.49 2.32
C LYS A 34 9.48 -3.68 2.98
N ARG A 35 10.06 -2.61 3.55
CA ARG A 35 11.39 -2.64 4.21
C ARG A 35 11.36 -3.34 5.57
N ASN A 36 10.23 -3.36 6.26
CA ASN A 36 10.13 -4.07 7.53
C ASN A 36 9.87 -5.57 7.34
N CYS A 37 9.20 -6.00 6.27
CA CYS A 37 8.94 -7.42 6.00
C CYS A 37 10.01 -7.99 5.07
N THR A 38 11.23 -8.20 5.59
CA THR A 38 12.40 -8.65 4.80
C THR A 38 12.60 -10.16 4.76
N SER A 39 11.97 -10.89 5.68
CA SER A 39 12.15 -12.34 5.78
C SER A 39 10.97 -13.06 5.17
N GLU A 40 11.25 -14.09 4.39
CA GLU A 40 10.25 -14.89 3.71
C GLU A 40 10.08 -16.24 4.42
N THR A 41 8.84 -16.70 4.53
CA THR A 41 8.51 -18.04 5.02
C THR A 41 7.29 -18.58 4.27
N THR A 42 7.11 -19.89 4.28
CA THR A 42 5.92 -20.54 3.73
C THR A 42 4.80 -20.48 4.75
N GLY A 43 3.65 -19.93 4.34
CA GLY A 43 2.41 -19.97 5.11
C GLY A 43 1.36 -20.82 4.43
N ILE A 44 0.49 -21.44 5.23
CA ILE A 44 -0.62 -22.28 4.78
C ILE A 44 -1.95 -21.65 5.19
N VAL A 45 -2.94 -21.70 4.32
CA VAL A 45 -4.32 -21.32 4.66
C VAL A 45 -4.96 -22.43 5.49
N VAL A 46 -5.10 -22.20 6.80
CA VAL A 46 -5.64 -23.22 7.73
C VAL A 46 -7.11 -23.02 8.04
N ASP A 47 -7.63 -21.80 7.88
CA ASP A 47 -9.02 -21.49 8.19
C ASP A 47 -9.54 -20.30 7.35
N LYS A 48 -10.84 -20.04 7.41
CA LYS A 48 -11.56 -18.96 6.73
C LYS A 48 -12.60 -18.38 7.69
N VAL A 49 -12.36 -17.15 8.13
CA VAL A 49 -13.23 -16.45 9.08
C VAL A 49 -14.09 -15.41 8.39
N ARG A 50 -15.37 -15.36 8.75
CA ARG A 50 -16.29 -14.34 8.26
C ARG A 50 -16.04 -13.00 8.96
N GLY A 51 -15.90 -11.93 8.18
CA GLY A 51 -15.79 -10.58 8.72
C GLY A 51 -17.15 -9.91 8.92
N SER A 52 -17.13 -8.73 9.54
CA SER A 52 -18.32 -7.90 9.77
C SER A 52 -19.03 -7.50 8.47
N ASN A 53 -18.30 -7.34 7.37
CA ASN A 53 -18.85 -7.07 6.04
C ASN A 53 -19.36 -8.33 5.31
N ASN A 54 -19.63 -9.41 6.04
CA ASN A 54 -20.06 -10.71 5.52
C ASN A 54 -19.05 -11.45 4.61
N ALA A 55 -17.91 -10.82 4.30
CA ALA A 55 -16.87 -11.38 3.45
C ALA A 55 -16.06 -12.45 4.18
N LEU A 56 -15.58 -13.45 3.43
CA LEU A 56 -14.81 -14.57 3.94
C LEU A 56 -13.31 -14.29 3.78
N TYR A 57 -12.56 -14.35 4.89
CA TYR A 57 -11.14 -14.02 4.91
C TYR A 57 -10.31 -15.24 5.30
N PRO A 58 -9.28 -15.60 4.51
CA PRO A 58 -8.38 -16.68 4.91
C PRO A 58 -7.58 -16.30 6.15
N VAL A 59 -7.38 -17.29 7.01
CA VAL A 59 -6.47 -17.30 8.14
C VAL A 59 -5.25 -18.08 7.70
N ILE A 60 -4.12 -17.38 7.68
CA ILE A 60 -2.85 -17.93 7.23
C ILE A 60 -2.02 -18.24 8.46
N GLU A 61 -1.53 -19.46 8.51
CA GLU A 61 -0.64 -19.97 9.54
C GLU A 61 0.78 -20.08 8.97
N TYR A 62 1.76 -19.61 9.73
CA TYR A 62 3.17 -19.74 9.39
C TYR A 62 4.00 -19.86 10.65
N THR A 63 5.14 -20.54 10.55
CA THR A 63 6.03 -20.81 11.67
C THR A 63 7.31 -20.01 11.52
N VAL A 64 7.71 -19.33 12.59
CA VAL A 64 8.99 -18.58 12.68
C VAL A 64 9.63 -18.94 14.01
N ASN A 65 10.88 -19.42 13.99
CA ASN A 65 11.64 -19.80 15.19
C ASN A 65 10.83 -20.69 16.15
N SER A 66 10.23 -21.78 15.62
CA SER A 66 9.38 -22.72 16.36
C SER A 66 8.11 -22.13 16.99
N THR A 67 7.77 -20.88 16.66
CA THR A 67 6.53 -20.22 17.10
C THR A 67 5.55 -20.14 15.95
N VAL A 68 4.32 -20.63 16.17
CA VAL A 68 3.24 -20.61 15.17
C VAL A 68 2.47 -19.30 15.27
N TYR A 69 2.31 -18.61 14.14
CA TYR A 69 1.55 -17.37 14.02
C TYR A 69 0.34 -17.58 13.11
N ARG A 70 -0.85 -17.16 13.58
CA ARG A 70 -2.09 -17.17 12.80
C ARG A 70 -2.56 -15.76 12.50
N ARG A 71 -2.82 -15.45 11.23
CA ARG A 71 -3.29 -14.11 10.82
C ARG A 71 -4.40 -14.17 9.78
N LYS A 72 -5.51 -13.52 10.11
CA LYS A 72 -6.55 -13.13 9.15
C LYS A 72 -5.99 -12.08 8.19
N LYS A 73 -6.08 -12.33 6.89
CA LYS A 73 -5.70 -11.33 5.86
C LYS A 73 -6.76 -11.22 4.79
N ASN A 74 -6.95 -9.99 4.30
CA ASN A 74 -7.69 -9.74 3.07
C ASN A 74 -6.73 -9.92 1.91
N VAL A 75 -6.70 -11.12 1.34
CA VAL A 75 -5.92 -11.45 0.16
C VAL A 75 -6.83 -11.98 -0.92
N ILE A 76 -6.77 -11.31 -2.07
CA ILE A 76 -7.45 -11.72 -3.28
C ILE A 76 -6.50 -12.73 -3.94
N ALA A 77 -6.93 -13.98 -4.09
CA ALA A 77 -6.18 -14.95 -4.90
C ALA A 77 -6.12 -14.41 -6.33
N HIS A 78 -4.97 -14.53 -7.00
CA HIS A 78 -4.73 -14.10 -8.38
C HIS A 78 -5.99 -14.20 -9.28
N GLY A 79 -6.72 -13.09 -9.42
CA GLY A 79 -7.89 -13.00 -10.31
C GLY A 79 -9.22 -13.55 -9.79
N SER A 80 -9.32 -14.08 -8.57
CA SER A 80 -10.61 -14.57 -8.04
C SER A 80 -11.37 -13.46 -7.29
N VAL A 81 -12.48 -13.03 -7.89
CA VAL A 81 -13.42 -12.03 -7.36
C VAL A 81 -14.10 -12.50 -6.06
N ASN A 82 -14.11 -13.80 -5.78
CA ASN A 82 -14.78 -14.37 -4.61
C ASN A 82 -13.87 -15.34 -3.84
N ASN A 83 -13.50 -14.95 -2.60
CA ASN A 83 -13.05 -15.83 -1.50
C ASN A 83 -11.59 -16.35 -1.45
N GLY A 84 -10.63 -15.59 -1.97
CA GLY A 84 -9.21 -15.74 -1.60
C GLY A 84 -8.60 -17.13 -1.89
N TYR A 85 -7.43 -17.41 -1.35
CA TYR A 85 -6.73 -18.69 -1.53
C TYR A 85 -7.55 -19.87 -0.93
N PRO A 86 -7.52 -21.07 -1.54
CA PRO A 86 -8.20 -22.26 -0.99
C PRO A 86 -7.56 -22.74 0.32
N MET A 87 -8.29 -23.56 1.10
CA MET A 87 -7.71 -24.20 2.30
C MET A 87 -6.55 -25.11 1.89
N GLY A 88 -5.51 -25.17 2.73
CA GLY A 88 -4.30 -25.94 2.45
C GLY A 88 -3.38 -25.31 1.40
N TYR A 89 -3.74 -24.15 0.83
CA TYR A 89 -2.88 -23.48 -0.14
C TYR A 89 -1.64 -22.90 0.53
N GLU A 90 -0.47 -23.25 -0.01
CA GLU A 90 0.81 -22.69 0.39
C GLU A 90 1.09 -21.37 -0.34
N LEU A 91 1.47 -20.35 0.40
CA LEU A 91 1.80 -19.04 -0.12
C LEU A 91 3.01 -18.45 0.59
N SER A 92 3.76 -17.62 -0.13
CA SER A 92 4.88 -16.88 0.45
C SER A 92 4.36 -15.79 1.38
N VAL A 93 4.84 -15.80 2.62
CA VAL A 93 4.58 -14.79 3.65
C VAL A 93 5.86 -14.02 3.91
N LEU A 94 5.86 -12.74 3.54
CA LEU A 94 6.92 -11.84 3.98
C LEU A 94 6.57 -11.32 5.38
N TYR A 95 7.48 -11.47 6.34
CA TYR A 95 7.29 -11.02 7.72
C TYR A 95 8.47 -10.19 8.22
N ASP A 96 8.21 -9.41 9.27
CA ASP A 96 9.22 -8.62 9.96
C ASP A 96 9.93 -9.48 11.03
N PRO A 97 11.25 -9.75 10.90
CA PRO A 97 11.97 -10.60 11.86
C PRO A 97 12.00 -10.02 13.28
N GLY A 98 11.95 -8.69 13.42
CA GLY A 98 11.85 -8.05 14.74
C GLY A 98 10.44 -8.04 15.31
N LYS A 99 9.41 -8.15 14.45
CA LYS A 99 7.98 -8.18 14.84
C LYS A 99 7.19 -9.15 13.95
N PRO A 100 7.30 -10.47 14.15
CA PRO A 100 6.75 -11.49 13.25
C PRO A 100 5.23 -11.44 13.06
N LYS A 101 4.50 -10.75 13.96
CA LYS A 101 3.07 -10.44 13.79
C LYS A 101 2.75 -9.51 12.63
N ARG A 102 3.73 -8.78 12.09
CA ARG A 102 3.62 -7.92 10.90
C ARG A 102 4.02 -8.75 9.69
N CYS A 103 3.04 -9.08 8.87
CA CYS A 103 3.24 -9.83 7.63
C CYS A 103 2.55 -9.17 6.44
N LEU A 104 3.13 -9.38 5.26
CA LEU A 104 2.69 -8.94 3.94
C LEU A 104 2.42 -10.19 3.11
N ILE A 105 1.20 -10.27 2.59
CA ILE A 105 0.71 -11.39 1.79
C ILE A 105 -0.11 -10.76 0.67
N GLY A 106 0.22 -11.07 -0.58
CA GLY A 106 -0.36 -10.39 -1.75
C GLY A 106 0.12 -8.94 -1.86
N GLY A 107 0.63 -8.58 -3.05
CA GLY A 107 1.37 -7.34 -3.30
C GLY A 107 0.64 -6.03 -2.89
N THR A 108 1.45 -5.01 -2.60
CA THR A 108 1.07 -3.67 -2.10
C THR A 108 0.29 -2.78 -3.09
N LYS A 109 -0.38 -3.37 -4.10
CA LYS A 109 -0.92 -2.64 -5.27
C LYS A 109 -1.86 -1.48 -4.89
N VAL A 110 -2.71 -1.65 -3.88
CA VAL A 110 -3.68 -0.60 -3.46
C VAL A 110 -2.99 0.64 -2.90
N GLN A 111 -1.96 0.47 -2.06
CA GLN A 111 -1.24 1.60 -1.47
C GLN A 111 -0.38 2.33 -2.51
N THR A 112 0.15 1.61 -3.50
CA THR A 112 0.85 2.21 -4.64
C THR A 112 -0.11 3.03 -5.51
N VAL A 113 -1.29 2.50 -5.86
CA VAL A 113 -2.30 3.24 -6.66
C VAL A 113 -2.79 4.49 -5.94
N ALA A 114 -3.03 4.42 -4.62
CA ALA A 114 -3.45 5.58 -3.83
C ALA A 114 -2.40 6.71 -3.81
N ALA A 115 -1.11 6.39 -3.88
CA ALA A 115 -0.06 7.40 -3.98
C ALA A 115 -0.01 8.05 -5.37
N PHE A 116 -0.29 7.31 -6.44
CA PHE A 116 -0.18 7.82 -7.81
C PHE A 116 -1.19 8.93 -8.15
N ILE A 117 -2.42 8.85 -7.66
CA ILE A 117 -3.48 9.83 -7.96
C ILE A 117 -3.08 11.27 -7.57
N PRO A 118 -2.71 11.56 -6.30
CA PRO A 118 -2.30 12.90 -5.90
C PRO A 118 -0.99 13.35 -6.58
N ALA A 119 -0.08 12.43 -6.90
CA ALA A 119 1.12 12.76 -7.67
C ALA A 119 0.76 13.30 -9.06
N MET A 120 -0.09 12.60 -9.81
CA MET A 120 -0.50 13.04 -11.14
C MET A 120 -1.17 14.41 -11.12
N ILE A 121 -2.10 14.63 -10.19
CA ILE A 121 -2.76 15.93 -10.02
C ILE A 121 -1.74 17.00 -9.65
N GLY A 122 -0.89 16.74 -8.65
CA GLY A 122 0.13 17.67 -8.19
C GLY A 122 1.12 18.07 -9.29
N THR A 123 1.53 17.13 -10.14
CA THR A 123 2.41 17.40 -11.29
C THR A 123 1.76 18.34 -12.32
N VAL A 124 0.46 18.17 -12.60
CA VAL A 124 -0.27 19.06 -13.52
C VAL A 124 -0.34 20.48 -12.97
N PHE A 125 -0.69 20.65 -11.69
CA PHE A 125 -0.74 21.97 -11.05
C PHE A 125 0.63 22.64 -10.98
N PHE A 126 1.67 21.87 -10.66
CA PHE A 126 3.04 22.38 -10.61
C PHE A 126 3.54 22.83 -11.99
N ALA A 127 3.30 22.02 -13.04
CA ALA A 127 3.66 22.36 -14.41
C ALA A 127 2.90 23.61 -14.90
N ALA A 128 1.60 23.71 -14.63
CA ALA A 128 0.81 24.90 -14.96
C ALA A 128 1.37 26.16 -14.28
N GLY A 129 1.74 26.07 -13.00
CA GLY A 129 2.38 27.16 -12.27
C GLY A 129 3.72 27.59 -12.90
N ILE A 130 4.54 26.65 -13.37
CA ILE A 130 5.79 26.96 -14.08
C ILE A 130 5.51 27.63 -15.43
N ILE A 131 4.51 27.16 -16.17
CA ILE A 131 4.13 27.76 -17.46
C ILE A 131 3.70 29.22 -17.24
N ILE A 132 2.86 29.51 -16.25
CA ILE A 132 2.40 30.87 -15.91
C ILE A 132 3.56 31.78 -15.44
N LEU A 133 4.64 31.19 -14.91
CA LEU A 133 5.84 31.94 -14.55
C LEU A 133 6.68 32.33 -15.78
N LEU A 134 6.66 31.50 -16.82
CA LEU A 134 7.48 31.68 -18.03
C LEU A 134 6.83 32.59 -19.08
N PHE A 135 5.49 32.65 -19.10
CA PHE A 135 4.68 33.50 -19.99
C PHE A 135 4.00 34.58 -19.17
#